data_AF-S9QEG6-F1
#
_entry.id   AF-S9QEG6-F1
#
_cell.length_a   1.000
_cell.length_b   1.000
_cell.length_c   1.000
_cell.angle_alpha   90.00
_cell.angle_beta   90.00
_cell.angle_gamma   90.00
#
_symmetry.space_group_name_H-M   'P 1'
#
loop_
_entity.id
_entity.type
_entity.pdbx_description
1 polymer ?
#
loop_
_entity_poly.entity_id
_entity_poly.type
_entity_poly.pdbx_seq_one_letter_code
_entity_poly.pdbx_strand_id
1 'polypeptide(L)'
;MGKENGKVAVIIGRFQSFHRGHGELLRKAAEISPNILVLVGSSFRPRTPKNWFTFRERRGFIEAAAEDMGIDADIGCLPLVDTLYDNDAWCNNVRTAVNLHKQNTGLDRDADVVIVGYEKDASSDYLNWFRSWGWQEAYIDAICDGGDVLNATDLRKAVMCNGAAGARMLAGTHGEANVERLLSWVDANPETMAYLKSEADYEDAYKAKVAEAEEIFGFAIPVNTADNVVTQNGNILLVTRKNAPGKDLYALPGGHIERDETSLEAAIRELRQETKLNMPAGAIKGRLKDRRIFDHPKRSARAWVRTEVFHFDLEGRAKPEKVKGGDDAKEAFWKPINELTPDMFFEDHFDIIQSMVPNVPFAYSSILMSAIH
;
A
#
# COMPACT_ATOMS: atom_id res chain seq x y z
N MET A 1 -35.20 24.75 -2.07
CA MET A 1 -34.35 24.70 -3.27
C MET A 1 -34.07 23.23 -3.55
N GLY A 2 -34.53 22.70 -4.68
CA GLY A 2 -34.31 21.30 -5.03
C GLY A 2 -32.82 21.05 -5.19
N LYS A 3 -32.30 19.99 -4.56
CA LYS A 3 -30.93 19.53 -4.83
C LYS A 3 -30.87 19.12 -6.30
N GLU A 4 -29.90 19.64 -7.05
CA GLU A 4 -29.66 19.13 -8.39
C GLU A 4 -29.34 17.65 -8.29
N ASN A 5 -29.96 16.84 -9.14
CA ASN A 5 -29.64 15.43 -9.28
C ASN A 5 -28.29 15.34 -10.02
N GLY A 6 -27.22 15.73 -9.34
CA GLY A 6 -25.87 15.83 -9.88
C GLY A 6 -25.24 14.44 -10.03
N LYS A 7 -24.15 14.38 -10.80
CA LYS A 7 -23.29 13.19 -10.90
C LYS A 7 -22.00 13.42 -10.13
N VAL A 8 -21.34 12.37 -9.68
CA VAL A 8 -19.94 12.43 -9.23
C VAL A 8 -19.09 11.56 -10.16
N ALA A 9 -18.04 12.15 -10.72
CA ALA A 9 -17.04 11.42 -11.50
C ALA A 9 -15.91 10.97 -10.56
N VAL A 10 -15.68 9.67 -10.46
CA VAL A 10 -14.71 9.08 -9.52
C VAL A 10 -13.53 8.52 -10.30
N ILE A 11 -12.32 8.96 -9.95
CA ILE A 11 -11.07 8.42 -10.49
C ILE A 11 -10.34 7.72 -9.35
N ILE A 12 -9.89 6.50 -9.58
CA ILE A 12 -9.13 5.71 -8.60
C ILE A 12 -7.74 5.42 -9.16
N GLY A 13 -6.68 5.72 -8.40
CA GLY A 13 -5.31 5.50 -8.86
C GLY A 13 -4.27 5.65 -7.77
N ARG A 14 -3.04 5.17 -8.03
CA ARG A 14 -1.92 5.35 -7.10
C ARG A 14 -1.21 6.69 -7.25
N PHE A 15 -1.13 7.22 -8.47
CA PHE A 15 -0.48 8.50 -8.81
C PHE A 15 0.97 8.63 -8.30
N GLN A 16 1.83 7.66 -8.64
CA GLN A 16 3.21 7.55 -8.13
C GLN A 16 4.29 7.83 -9.22
N SER A 17 4.47 8.99 -9.83
CA SER A 17 3.81 10.28 -9.64
C SER A 17 2.59 10.43 -10.55
N PHE A 18 1.99 11.61 -10.51
CA PHE A 18 1.08 12.06 -11.56
C PHE A 18 1.82 12.19 -12.90
N HIS A 19 1.11 11.97 -14.01
CA HIS A 19 1.64 12.05 -15.38
C HIS A 19 0.52 12.37 -16.37
N ARG A 20 0.86 12.66 -17.62
CA ARG A 20 -0.08 13.04 -18.69
C ARG A 20 -1.32 12.14 -18.79
N GLY A 21 -1.13 10.82 -18.72
CA GLY A 21 -2.25 9.87 -18.66
C GLY A 21 -3.30 10.22 -17.60
N HIS A 22 -2.89 10.38 -16.35
CA HIS A 22 -3.80 10.77 -15.27
C HIS A 22 -4.52 12.11 -15.56
N GLY A 23 -3.88 13.04 -16.30
CA GLY A 23 -4.52 14.26 -16.78
C GLY A 23 -5.69 13.99 -17.72
N GLU A 24 -5.55 13.05 -18.66
CA GLU A 24 -6.67 12.67 -19.55
C GLU A 24 -7.86 12.09 -18.77
N LEU A 25 -7.61 11.35 -17.68
CA LEU A 25 -8.69 10.90 -16.79
C LEU A 25 -9.40 12.08 -16.11
N LEU A 26 -8.65 13.07 -15.62
CA LEU A 26 -9.26 14.28 -15.03
C LEU A 26 -10.08 15.06 -16.06
N ARG A 27 -9.56 15.24 -17.28
CA ARG A 27 -10.30 15.91 -18.37
C ARG A 27 -11.58 15.15 -18.69
N LYS A 28 -11.52 13.82 -18.78
CA LYS A 28 -12.70 13.00 -19.02
C LYS A 28 -13.72 13.11 -17.89
N ALA A 29 -13.26 13.12 -16.64
CA ALA A 29 -14.14 13.30 -15.49
C ALA A 29 -14.84 14.67 -15.51
N ALA A 30 -14.13 15.73 -15.89
CA ALA A 30 -14.69 17.07 -16.02
C ALA A 30 -15.75 17.19 -17.13
N GLU A 31 -15.64 16.42 -18.22
CA GLU A 31 -16.71 16.32 -19.23
C GLU A 31 -17.98 15.67 -18.68
N ILE A 32 -17.86 14.80 -17.67
CA ILE A 32 -18.96 14.01 -17.11
C ILE A 32 -19.65 14.75 -15.98
N SER A 33 -18.88 15.41 -15.11
CA SER A 33 -19.43 16.13 -13.95
C SER A 33 -18.50 17.26 -13.49
N PRO A 34 -19.08 18.40 -13.05
CA PRO A 34 -18.34 19.43 -12.33
C PRO A 34 -17.95 19.01 -10.89
N ASN A 35 -18.37 17.83 -10.42
CA ASN A 35 -17.97 17.26 -9.13
C ASN A 35 -17.10 16.02 -9.37
N ILE A 36 -15.81 16.13 -9.07
CA ILE A 36 -14.81 15.08 -9.29
C ILE A 36 -14.27 14.63 -7.95
N LEU A 37 -14.20 13.31 -7.75
CA LEU A 37 -13.49 12.71 -6.63
C LEU A 37 -12.32 11.87 -7.13
N VAL A 38 -11.11 12.25 -6.73
CA VAL A 38 -9.90 11.44 -6.92
C VAL A 38 -9.61 10.66 -5.64
N LEU A 39 -9.70 9.33 -5.72
CA LEU A 39 -9.30 8.42 -4.66
C LEU A 39 -7.86 7.96 -4.86
N VAL A 40 -6.99 8.39 -3.96
CA VAL A 40 -5.56 8.10 -4.00
C VAL A 40 -5.31 6.77 -3.28
N GLY A 41 -5.20 5.68 -4.04
CA GLY A 41 -4.95 4.32 -3.55
C GLY A 41 -3.58 4.13 -2.93
N SER A 42 -3.37 3.03 -2.19
CA SER A 42 -2.14 2.80 -1.42
C SER A 42 -1.75 4.01 -0.56
N SER A 43 -2.73 4.70 0.02
CA SER A 43 -2.52 5.78 0.98
C SER A 43 -2.21 5.21 2.37
N PHE A 44 -1.48 5.99 3.18
CA PHE A 44 -1.02 5.57 4.51
C PHE A 44 -0.23 4.26 4.49
N ARG A 45 0.61 4.08 3.46
CA ARG A 45 1.63 3.04 3.40
C ARG A 45 3.02 3.69 3.52
N PRO A 46 4.00 3.00 4.11
CA PRO A 46 5.38 3.50 4.13
C PRO A 46 5.91 3.70 2.71
N ARG A 47 6.94 4.55 2.59
CA ARG A 47 7.61 4.77 1.29
C ARG A 47 8.37 3.50 0.88
N THR A 48 8.25 3.14 -0.40
CA THR A 48 8.96 2.03 -1.03
C THR A 48 9.41 2.42 -2.44
N PRO A 49 10.34 1.70 -3.09
CA PRO A 49 10.70 1.96 -4.49
C PRO A 49 9.49 2.01 -5.45
N LYS A 50 8.40 1.32 -5.10
CA LYS A 50 7.13 1.35 -5.82
C LYS A 50 6.23 2.54 -5.45
N ASN A 51 6.21 2.95 -4.18
CA ASN A 51 5.39 4.04 -3.65
C ASN A 51 6.29 5.12 -3.04
N TRP A 52 6.76 6.05 -3.86
CA TRP A 52 7.65 7.11 -3.37
C TRP A 52 6.91 8.08 -2.48
N PHE A 53 5.71 8.51 -2.89
CA PHE A 53 5.02 9.67 -2.34
C PHE A 53 3.95 9.30 -1.32
N THR A 54 3.83 10.14 -0.30
CA THR A 54 2.71 10.14 0.66
C THR A 54 1.40 10.54 -0.02
N PHE A 55 0.27 10.38 0.67
CA PHE A 55 -1.02 10.88 0.18
C PHE A 55 -0.98 12.40 -0.10
N ARG A 56 -0.45 13.19 0.84
CA ARG A 56 -0.43 14.66 0.75
C ARG A 56 0.38 15.17 -0.44
N GLU A 57 1.54 14.56 -0.70
CA GLU A 57 2.37 14.92 -1.86
C GLU A 57 1.67 14.59 -3.18
N ARG A 58 1.02 13.42 -3.27
CA ARG A 58 0.25 13.04 -4.47
C ARG A 58 -0.94 13.93 -4.71
N ARG A 59 -1.67 14.31 -3.65
CA ARG A 59 -2.73 15.30 -3.70
C ARG A 59 -2.20 16.61 -4.28
N GLY A 60 -1.07 17.12 -3.78
CA GLY A 60 -0.45 18.33 -4.31
C GLY A 60 -0.07 18.23 -5.79
N PHE A 61 0.43 17.08 -6.26
CA PHE A 61 0.69 16.86 -7.69
C PHE A 61 -0.58 16.87 -8.54
N ILE A 62 -1.66 16.26 -8.05
CA ILE A 62 -2.96 16.22 -8.74
C ILE A 62 -3.56 17.63 -8.83
N GLU A 63 -3.60 18.36 -7.72
CA GLU A 63 -4.15 19.72 -7.63
C GLU A 63 -3.39 20.68 -8.56
N ALA A 64 -2.06 20.67 -8.51
CA ALA A 64 -1.24 21.53 -9.38
C ALA A 64 -1.38 21.17 -10.86
N ALA A 65 -1.54 19.89 -11.20
CA ALA A 65 -1.77 19.48 -12.58
C ALA A 65 -3.17 19.88 -13.08
N ALA A 66 -4.20 19.81 -12.23
CA ALA A 66 -5.54 20.26 -12.57
C ALA A 66 -5.60 21.78 -12.82
N GLU A 67 -4.88 22.55 -12.00
CA GLU A 67 -4.73 24.01 -12.16
C GLU A 67 -4.05 24.37 -13.49
N ASP A 68 -2.90 23.75 -13.79
CA ASP A 68 -2.18 23.93 -15.08
C ASP A 68 -3.07 23.66 -16.29
N MET A 69 -3.92 22.65 -16.17
CA MET A 69 -4.81 22.21 -17.24
C MET A 69 -6.06 23.09 -17.37
N GLY A 70 -6.30 24.01 -16.43
CA GLY A 70 -7.49 24.86 -16.40
C GLY A 70 -8.78 24.07 -16.23
N ILE A 71 -8.77 23.00 -15.43
CA ILE A 71 -9.96 22.17 -15.19
C ILE A 71 -10.94 22.93 -14.30
N ASP A 72 -12.06 23.35 -14.88
CA ASP A 72 -13.15 24.03 -14.18
C ASP A 72 -14.13 23.01 -13.56
N ALA A 73 -13.70 22.40 -12.45
CA ALA A 73 -14.50 21.45 -11.67
C ALA A 73 -14.11 21.51 -10.18
N ASP A 74 -15.04 21.14 -9.29
CA ASP A 74 -14.75 20.89 -7.88
C ASP A 74 -14.08 19.51 -7.73
N ILE A 75 -12.77 19.52 -7.48
CA ILE A 75 -11.95 18.30 -7.38
C ILE A 75 -11.65 18.01 -5.91
N GLY A 76 -12.35 17.03 -5.35
CA GLY A 76 -12.01 16.43 -4.07
C GLY A 76 -10.92 15.37 -4.22
N CYS A 77 -9.92 15.38 -3.34
CA CYS A 77 -8.92 14.30 -3.23
C CYS A 77 -9.03 13.62 -1.87
N LEU A 78 -9.33 12.32 -1.83
CA LEU A 78 -9.41 11.54 -0.59
C LEU A 78 -8.44 10.34 -0.62
N PRO A 79 -7.86 9.97 0.54
CA PRO A 79 -6.99 8.81 0.62
C PRO A 79 -7.80 7.51 0.58
N LEU A 80 -7.31 6.50 -0.11
CA LEU A 80 -7.87 5.16 -0.13
C LEU A 80 -6.82 4.15 0.37
N VAL A 81 -7.18 3.41 1.41
CA VAL A 81 -6.30 2.41 2.05
C VAL A 81 -6.52 1.05 1.42
N ASP A 82 -5.42 0.36 1.14
CA ASP A 82 -5.45 -1.00 0.59
C ASP A 82 -5.90 -2.00 1.67
N THR A 83 -6.74 -2.95 1.28
CA THR A 83 -7.13 -4.11 2.10
C THR A 83 -6.80 -5.38 1.31
N LEU A 84 -5.53 -5.79 1.36
CA LEU A 84 -4.95 -6.74 0.38
C LEU A 84 -5.68 -8.08 0.30
N TYR A 85 -6.27 -8.52 1.41
CA TYR A 85 -6.92 -9.82 1.56
C TYR A 85 -8.45 -9.74 1.67
N ASP A 86 -9.03 -8.55 1.51
CA ASP A 86 -10.47 -8.32 1.66
C ASP A 86 -10.95 -7.27 0.64
N ASN A 87 -11.40 -7.78 -0.52
CA ASN A 87 -11.94 -6.93 -1.60
C ASN A 87 -13.26 -6.25 -1.21
N ASP A 88 -14.07 -6.88 -0.36
CA ASP A 88 -15.35 -6.29 0.07
C ASP A 88 -15.10 -5.10 0.99
N ALA A 89 -14.14 -5.21 1.92
CA ALA A 89 -13.68 -4.08 2.72
C ALA A 89 -13.15 -2.94 1.84
N TRP A 90 -12.39 -3.26 0.78
CA TRP A 90 -11.89 -2.26 -0.16
C TRP A 90 -13.03 -1.51 -0.87
N CYS A 91 -14.00 -2.25 -1.42
CA CYS A 91 -15.19 -1.70 -2.07
C CYS A 91 -15.99 -0.82 -1.11
N ASN A 92 -16.16 -1.25 0.14
CA ASN A 92 -16.84 -0.48 1.17
C ASN A 92 -16.09 0.81 1.54
N ASN A 93 -14.75 0.79 1.54
CA ASN A 93 -13.94 2.01 1.70
C ASN A 93 -14.18 2.99 0.55
N VAL A 94 -14.15 2.53 -0.70
CA VAL A 94 -14.47 3.37 -1.88
C VAL A 94 -15.86 4.01 -1.72
N ARG A 95 -16.88 3.23 -1.38
CA ARG A 95 -18.24 3.74 -1.15
C ARG A 95 -18.31 4.76 -0.02
N THR A 96 -17.60 4.51 1.08
CA THR A 96 -17.53 5.43 2.22
C THR A 96 -16.94 6.78 1.81
N ALA A 97 -15.85 6.76 1.03
CA ALA A 97 -15.21 7.98 0.53
C ALA A 97 -16.11 8.75 -0.43
N VAL A 98 -16.79 8.06 -1.37
CA VAL A 98 -17.75 8.68 -2.29
C VAL A 98 -18.92 9.33 -1.53
N ASN A 99 -19.48 8.63 -0.54
CA ASN A 99 -20.57 9.18 0.26
C ASN A 99 -20.15 10.40 1.07
N LEU A 100 -18.94 10.38 1.65
CA LEU A 100 -18.40 11.52 2.38
C LEU A 100 -18.17 12.71 1.45
N HIS A 101 -17.62 12.49 0.25
CA HIS A 101 -17.44 13.56 -0.73
C HIS A 101 -18.77 14.17 -1.15
N LYS A 102 -19.78 13.36 -1.49
CA LYS A 102 -21.14 13.84 -1.80
C LYS A 102 -21.71 14.69 -0.66
N GLN A 103 -21.51 14.27 0.59
CA GLN A 103 -21.96 15.05 1.75
C GLN A 103 -21.25 16.40 1.83
N ASN A 104 -19.94 16.44 1.60
CA ASN A 104 -19.13 17.66 1.70
C ASN A 104 -19.42 18.65 0.56
N THR A 105 -19.75 18.16 -0.64
CA THR A 105 -20.10 19.01 -1.80
C THR A 105 -21.60 19.33 -1.89
N GLY A 106 -22.41 18.84 -0.96
CA GLY A 106 -23.85 19.10 -0.91
C GLY A 106 -24.68 18.33 -1.96
N LEU A 107 -24.08 17.36 -2.65
CA LEU A 107 -24.77 16.47 -3.59
C LEU A 107 -25.83 15.62 -2.87
N ASP A 108 -26.83 15.16 -3.63
CA ASP A 108 -27.79 14.20 -3.09
C ASP A 108 -27.10 12.86 -2.77
N ARG A 109 -27.61 12.14 -1.77
CA ARG A 109 -27.13 10.80 -1.42
C ARG A 109 -27.24 9.86 -2.61
N ASP A 110 -28.33 10.00 -3.37
CA ASP A 110 -28.66 9.17 -4.53
C ASP A 110 -28.10 9.71 -5.85
N ALA A 111 -27.24 10.74 -5.81
CA ALA A 111 -26.53 11.25 -6.98
C ALA A 111 -25.81 10.12 -7.74
N ASP A 112 -25.88 10.12 -9.07
CA ASP A 112 -25.25 9.09 -9.90
C ASP A 112 -23.72 9.09 -9.69
N VAL A 113 -23.13 7.91 -9.69
CA VAL A 113 -21.66 7.75 -9.63
C VAL A 113 -21.17 7.19 -10.94
N VAL A 114 -20.17 7.85 -11.53
CA VAL A 114 -19.50 7.40 -12.76
C VAL A 114 -18.03 7.16 -12.44
N ILE A 115 -17.55 5.92 -12.55
CA ILE A 115 -16.13 5.62 -12.42
C ILE A 115 -15.44 5.87 -13.76
N VAL A 116 -14.39 6.69 -13.73
CA VAL A 116 -13.58 7.04 -14.88
C VAL A 116 -12.25 6.30 -14.80
N GLY A 117 -11.92 5.52 -15.83
CA GLY A 117 -10.73 4.67 -15.87
C GLY A 117 -10.22 4.40 -17.28
N TYR A 118 -9.14 3.65 -17.39
CA TYR A 118 -8.62 3.19 -18.68
C TYR A 118 -9.28 1.89 -19.13
N GLU A 119 -9.45 1.72 -20.44
CA GLU A 119 -9.86 0.44 -20.99
C GLU A 119 -8.70 -0.57 -20.90
N LYS A 120 -8.82 -1.51 -19.96
CA LYS A 120 -7.99 -2.73 -19.77
C LYS A 120 -6.52 -2.51 -19.35
N ASP A 121 -6.26 -2.78 -18.07
CA ASP A 121 -5.10 -3.53 -17.62
C ASP A 121 -5.56 -4.54 -16.53
N ALA A 122 -4.78 -5.59 -16.24
CA ALA A 122 -5.10 -6.56 -15.19
C ALA A 122 -5.16 -5.97 -13.76
N SER A 123 -4.87 -4.67 -13.60
CA SER A 123 -5.00 -3.95 -12.34
C SER A 123 -6.29 -3.13 -12.23
N SER A 124 -7.11 -3.11 -13.29
CA SER A 124 -8.37 -2.36 -13.39
C SER A 124 -9.61 -3.25 -13.25
N ASP A 125 -9.45 -4.54 -12.90
CA ASP A 125 -10.55 -5.49 -12.69
C ASP A 125 -11.60 -4.99 -11.69
N TYR A 126 -11.17 -4.16 -10.73
CA TYR A 126 -12.02 -3.58 -9.71
C TYR A 126 -13.11 -2.65 -10.24
N LEU A 127 -12.93 -2.07 -11.44
CA LEU A 127 -13.90 -1.14 -12.02
C LEU A 127 -15.29 -1.78 -12.18
N ASN A 128 -15.33 -3.09 -12.42
CA ASN A 128 -16.58 -3.84 -12.58
C ASN A 128 -17.26 -4.20 -11.26
N TRP A 129 -16.59 -4.06 -10.11
CA TRP A 129 -17.11 -4.52 -8.81
C TRP A 129 -18.28 -3.66 -8.30
N PHE A 130 -18.42 -2.44 -8.82
CA PHE A 130 -19.42 -1.47 -8.41
C PHE A 130 -20.75 -1.56 -9.19
N ARG A 131 -20.82 -2.44 -10.20
CA ARG A 131 -22.03 -2.62 -11.03
C ARG A 131 -23.25 -3.02 -10.23
N SER A 132 -23.07 -3.82 -9.17
CA SER A 132 -24.15 -4.22 -8.26
C SER A 132 -24.79 -3.04 -7.52
N TRP A 133 -24.11 -1.91 -7.45
CA TRP A 133 -24.58 -0.67 -6.84
C TRP A 133 -25.11 0.35 -7.86
N GLY A 134 -25.20 -0.03 -9.13
CA GLY A 134 -25.72 0.83 -10.21
C GLY A 134 -24.75 1.92 -10.68
N TRP A 135 -23.47 1.83 -10.34
CA TRP A 135 -22.47 2.81 -10.78
C TRP A 135 -22.18 2.65 -12.28
N GLN A 136 -22.02 3.78 -12.96
CA GLN A 136 -21.71 3.83 -14.40
C GLN A 136 -20.19 3.80 -14.59
N GLU A 137 -19.75 3.41 -15.79
CA GLU A 137 -18.34 3.34 -16.15
C GLU A 137 -18.09 4.23 -17.38
N ALA A 138 -17.00 4.99 -17.37
CA ALA A 138 -16.53 5.77 -18.51
C ALA A 138 -15.05 5.47 -18.74
N TYR A 139 -14.75 4.95 -19.93
CA TYR A 139 -13.40 4.54 -20.29
C TYR A 139 -12.74 5.52 -21.25
N ILE A 140 -11.42 5.63 -21.15
CA ILE A 140 -10.56 6.25 -22.16
C ILE A 140 -9.49 5.25 -22.60
N ASP A 141 -8.97 5.43 -23.80
CA ASP A 141 -7.82 4.65 -24.28
C ASP A 141 -6.56 5.02 -23.49
N ALA A 142 -5.75 4.00 -23.20
CA ALA A 142 -4.47 4.23 -22.56
C ALA A 142 -3.55 5.04 -23.50
N ILE A 143 -2.82 6.01 -22.95
CA ILE A 143 -1.82 6.74 -23.74
C ILE A 143 -0.65 5.80 -23.99
N CYS A 144 -0.26 5.63 -25.24
CA CYS A 144 0.92 4.84 -25.62
C CYS A 144 2.04 5.73 -26.16
N ASP A 145 3.29 5.33 -25.88
CA ASP A 145 4.50 5.86 -26.49
C ASP A 145 5.31 4.70 -27.09
N GLY A 146 5.66 4.77 -28.38
CA GLY A 146 6.37 3.67 -29.05
C GLY A 146 5.63 2.32 -29.11
N GLY A 147 4.34 2.28 -28.74
CA GLY A 147 3.55 1.04 -28.62
C GLY A 147 3.38 0.55 -27.18
N ASP A 148 4.11 1.12 -26.23
CA ASP A 148 4.02 0.78 -24.80
C ASP A 148 3.08 1.75 -24.07
N VAL A 149 2.26 1.23 -23.15
CA VAL A 149 1.37 2.04 -22.32
C VAL A 149 2.18 2.90 -21.36
N LEU A 150 1.90 4.20 -21.33
CA LEU A 150 2.50 5.17 -20.42
C LEU A 150 2.35 4.69 -18.96
N ASN A 151 3.49 4.51 -18.28
CA ASN A 151 3.53 4.00 -16.92
C ASN A 151 4.40 4.86 -16.01
N ALA A 152 3.85 5.31 -14.89
CA ALA A 152 4.59 6.07 -13.86
C ALA A 152 5.89 5.37 -13.39
N THR A 153 5.96 4.04 -13.52
CA THR A 153 7.13 3.23 -13.16
C THR A 153 8.36 3.57 -13.99
N ASP A 154 8.19 3.91 -15.27
CA ASP A 154 9.32 4.20 -16.16
C ASP A 154 9.97 5.52 -15.79
N LEU A 155 9.15 6.52 -15.43
CA LEU A 155 9.65 7.80 -14.93
C LEU A 155 10.44 7.63 -13.62
N ARG A 156 9.94 6.84 -12.66
CA ARG A 156 10.66 6.57 -11.40
C ARG A 156 11.98 5.82 -11.64
N LYS A 157 11.98 4.83 -12.55
CA LYS A 157 13.20 4.12 -12.96
C LYS A 157 14.21 5.06 -13.63
N ALA A 158 13.75 5.94 -14.51
CA ALA A 158 14.62 6.90 -15.19
C ALA A 158 15.30 7.83 -14.18
N VAL A 159 14.59 8.31 -13.16
CA VAL A 159 15.17 9.08 -12.05
C VAL A 159 16.19 8.24 -11.28
N MET A 160 15.85 7.00 -10.91
CA MET A 160 16.73 6.12 -10.12
C MET A 160 18.03 5.73 -10.83
N CYS A 161 17.99 5.54 -12.15
CA CYS A 161 19.13 5.09 -12.94
C CYS A 161 19.96 6.26 -13.49
N ASN A 162 19.29 7.32 -13.94
CA ASN A 162 19.90 8.37 -14.78
C ASN A 162 19.66 9.79 -14.23
N GLY A 163 19.08 9.91 -13.03
CA GLY A 163 18.79 11.19 -12.39
C GLY A 163 17.86 12.09 -13.20
N ALA A 164 18.04 13.40 -13.06
CA ALA A 164 17.23 14.41 -13.74
C ALA A 164 17.29 14.32 -15.27
N ALA A 165 18.46 13.96 -15.82
CA ALA A 165 18.63 13.81 -17.27
C ALA A 165 17.72 12.71 -17.82
N GLY A 166 17.66 11.55 -17.16
CA GLY A 166 16.77 10.45 -17.57
C GLY A 166 15.30 10.82 -17.51
N ALA A 167 14.86 11.51 -16.45
CA ALA A 167 13.47 11.94 -16.32
C ALA A 167 13.07 12.94 -17.42
N ARG A 168 13.96 13.88 -17.75
CA ARG A 168 13.73 14.89 -18.81
C ARG A 168 13.63 14.29 -20.20
N MET A 169 14.30 13.15 -20.46
CA MET A 169 14.11 12.42 -21.72
C MET A 169 12.65 11.93 -21.89
N LEU A 170 11.93 11.71 -20.80
CA LEU A 170 10.54 11.26 -20.79
C LEU A 170 9.53 12.42 -20.65
N ALA A 171 9.99 13.67 -20.62
CA ALA A 171 9.15 14.84 -20.39
C ALA A 171 8.06 15.03 -21.46
N GLY A 172 8.37 14.76 -22.73
CA GLY A 172 7.40 14.86 -23.82
C GLY A 172 6.19 13.92 -23.66
N THR A 173 6.39 12.75 -23.05
CA THR A 173 5.34 11.72 -22.90
C THR A 173 4.64 11.80 -21.56
N HIS A 174 5.38 12.14 -20.49
CA HIS A 174 4.85 12.24 -19.12
C HIS A 174 4.31 13.64 -18.78
N GLY A 175 4.58 14.64 -19.62
CA GLY A 175 4.22 16.04 -19.44
C GLY A 175 5.36 16.82 -18.76
N GLU A 176 5.86 17.85 -19.42
CA GLU A 176 7.02 18.64 -18.97
C GLU A 176 6.85 19.19 -17.56
N ALA A 177 5.71 19.83 -17.28
CA ALA A 177 5.42 20.39 -15.96
C ALA A 177 5.36 19.30 -14.86
N ASN A 178 4.83 18.11 -15.18
CA ASN A 178 4.79 16.99 -14.23
C ASN A 178 6.18 16.43 -13.93
N VAL A 179 7.04 16.35 -14.96
CA VAL A 179 8.43 15.91 -14.79
C VAL A 179 9.21 16.92 -13.95
N GLU A 180 9.10 18.22 -14.21
CA GLU A 180 9.80 19.22 -13.42
C GLU A 180 9.29 19.32 -11.96
N ARG A 181 7.98 19.08 -11.71
CA ARG A 181 7.45 18.91 -10.34
C ARG A 181 8.07 17.71 -9.63
N LEU A 182 8.16 16.58 -10.31
CA LEU A 182 8.81 15.38 -9.78
C LEU A 182 10.27 15.69 -9.42
N LEU A 183 11.02 16.31 -10.33
CA LEU A 183 12.42 16.65 -10.11
C LEU A 183 12.61 17.64 -8.97
N SER A 184 11.75 18.65 -8.87
CA SER A 184 11.73 19.58 -7.74
C SER A 184 11.53 18.85 -6.41
N TRP A 185 10.63 17.86 -6.38
CA TRP A 185 10.43 17.03 -5.19
C TRP A 185 11.67 16.17 -4.89
N VAL A 186 12.28 15.56 -5.91
CA VAL A 186 13.51 14.74 -5.76
C VAL A 186 14.64 15.57 -5.15
N ASP A 187 14.88 16.77 -5.68
CA ASP A 187 15.93 17.69 -5.21
C ASP A 187 15.67 18.15 -3.77
N ALA A 188 14.41 18.33 -3.39
CA ALA A 188 14.01 18.71 -2.04
C ALA A 188 14.06 17.55 -1.02
N ASN A 189 14.20 16.30 -1.47
CA ASN A 189 14.10 15.11 -0.61
C ASN A 189 15.32 14.15 -0.72
N PRO A 190 16.57 14.64 -0.56
CA PRO A 190 17.77 13.83 -0.80
C PRO A 190 17.88 12.61 0.14
N GLU A 191 17.51 12.75 1.41
CA GLU A 191 17.54 11.63 2.38
C GLU A 191 16.53 10.54 2.03
N THR A 192 15.30 10.95 1.63
CA THR A 192 14.28 10.01 1.16
C THR A 192 14.74 9.28 -0.10
N MET A 193 15.37 10.00 -1.03
CA MET A 193 15.90 9.39 -2.25
C MET A 193 17.03 8.40 -1.96
N ALA A 194 17.93 8.71 -1.02
CA ALA A 194 18.97 7.80 -0.57
C ALA A 194 18.37 6.52 0.06
N TYR A 195 17.34 6.67 0.90
CA TYR A 195 16.60 5.54 1.46
C TYR A 195 15.97 4.69 0.35
N LEU A 196 15.18 5.28 -0.54
CA LEU A 196 14.51 4.57 -1.64
C LEU A 196 15.50 3.86 -2.56
N LYS A 197 16.67 4.47 -2.82
CA LYS A 197 17.73 3.86 -3.61
C LYS A 197 18.30 2.63 -2.90
N SER A 198 18.58 2.72 -1.60
CA SER A 198 19.08 1.58 -0.82
C SER A 198 18.09 0.40 -0.78
N GLU A 199 16.79 0.70 -0.69
CA GLU A 199 15.72 -0.30 -0.75
C GLU A 199 15.66 -0.97 -2.13
N ALA A 200 15.72 -0.18 -3.21
CA ALA A 200 15.70 -0.68 -4.58
C ALA A 200 16.91 -1.56 -4.89
N ASP A 201 18.11 -1.14 -4.48
CA ASP A 201 19.35 -1.89 -4.67
C ASP A 201 19.30 -3.25 -3.93
N TYR A 202 18.72 -3.28 -2.72
CA TYR A 202 18.48 -4.54 -2.00
C TYR A 202 17.49 -5.42 -2.77
N GLU A 203 16.34 -4.88 -3.18
CA GLU A 203 15.31 -5.63 -3.91
C GLU A 203 15.88 -6.23 -5.19
N ASP A 204 16.64 -5.47 -5.96
CA ASP A 204 17.23 -5.92 -7.23
C ASP A 204 18.28 -7.00 -7.00
N ALA A 205 19.14 -6.85 -5.99
CA ALA A 205 20.09 -7.89 -5.60
C ALA A 205 19.40 -9.18 -5.12
N TYR A 206 18.25 -9.06 -4.43
CA TYR A 206 17.47 -10.22 -3.99
C TYR A 206 16.81 -10.92 -5.18
N LYS A 207 16.18 -10.17 -6.09
CA LYS A 207 15.57 -10.70 -7.33
C LYS A 207 16.59 -11.42 -8.19
N ALA A 208 17.79 -10.86 -8.34
CA ALA A 208 18.86 -11.47 -9.12
C ALA A 208 19.27 -12.86 -8.57
N LYS A 209 19.40 -12.99 -7.25
CA LYS A 209 19.69 -14.29 -6.60
C LYS A 209 18.58 -15.32 -6.81
N VAL A 210 17.32 -14.89 -6.73
CA VAL A 210 16.17 -15.77 -6.98
C VAL A 210 16.14 -16.21 -8.44
N ALA A 211 16.34 -15.27 -9.38
CA ALA A 211 16.37 -15.57 -10.81
C ALA A 211 17.47 -16.57 -11.18
N GLU A 212 18.67 -16.45 -10.59
CA GLU A 212 19.76 -17.42 -10.77
C GLU A 212 19.34 -18.83 -10.30
N ALA A 213 18.67 -18.93 -9.15
CA ALA A 213 18.15 -20.20 -8.66
C ALA A 213 17.07 -20.77 -9.59
N GLU A 214 16.11 -19.95 -10.01
CA GLU A 214 15.02 -20.36 -10.91
C GLU A 214 15.56 -20.84 -12.28
N GLU A 215 16.62 -20.21 -12.79
CA GLU A 215 17.32 -20.66 -14.00
C GLU A 215 17.91 -22.06 -13.84
N ILE A 216 18.54 -22.34 -12.70
CA ILE A 216 19.14 -23.65 -12.39
C ILE A 216 18.06 -24.74 -12.25
N PHE A 217 16.96 -24.44 -11.57
CA PHE A 217 15.90 -25.42 -11.29
C PHE A 217 14.87 -25.57 -12.43
N GLY A 218 14.74 -24.56 -13.30
CA GLY A 218 13.82 -24.56 -14.44
C GLY A 218 12.36 -24.26 -14.09
N PHE A 219 12.08 -23.72 -12.90
CA PHE A 219 10.74 -23.29 -12.48
C PHE A 219 10.81 -22.19 -11.43
N ALA A 220 9.71 -21.44 -11.26
CA ALA A 220 9.63 -20.35 -10.28
C ALA A 220 9.62 -20.87 -8.83
N ILE A 221 10.38 -20.25 -7.94
CA ILE A 221 10.62 -20.75 -6.58
C ILE A 221 10.04 -19.76 -5.55
N PRO A 222 9.04 -20.15 -4.76
CA PRO A 222 8.55 -19.30 -3.69
C PRO A 222 9.56 -19.27 -2.54
N VAL A 223 9.87 -18.08 -2.07
CA VAL A 223 10.56 -17.87 -0.79
C VAL A 223 9.54 -18.13 0.32
N ASN A 224 9.82 -19.09 1.19
CA ASN A 224 8.93 -19.42 2.31
C ASN A 224 9.42 -18.79 3.61
N THR A 225 8.53 -18.06 4.26
CA THR A 225 8.75 -17.45 5.58
C THR A 225 7.68 -17.91 6.57
N ALA A 226 7.93 -17.67 7.86
CA ALA A 226 6.93 -17.84 8.90
C ALA A 226 6.96 -16.62 9.84
N ASP A 227 5.77 -16.11 10.18
CA ASP A 227 5.61 -14.93 11.03
C ASP A 227 4.68 -15.21 12.22
N ASN A 228 4.76 -14.36 13.25
CA ASN A 228 4.02 -14.52 14.49
C ASN A 228 3.12 -13.32 14.76
N VAL A 229 1.81 -13.54 14.80
CA VAL A 229 0.89 -12.61 15.47
C VAL A 229 0.85 -13.02 16.94
N VAL A 230 1.39 -12.22 17.84
CA VAL A 230 1.35 -12.52 19.29
C VAL A 230 0.55 -11.46 20.00
N THR A 231 -0.55 -11.85 20.63
CA THR A 231 -1.43 -10.94 21.38
C THR A 231 -1.31 -11.17 22.88
N GLN A 232 -1.36 -10.09 23.66
CA GLN A 232 -1.44 -10.15 25.11
C GLN A 232 -2.10 -8.88 25.68
N ASN A 233 -3.18 -9.05 26.44
CA ASN A 233 -3.88 -7.96 27.13
C ASN A 233 -4.23 -6.78 26.20
N GLY A 234 -4.77 -7.05 25.01
CA GLY A 234 -5.11 -6.01 24.02
C GLY A 234 -3.93 -5.38 23.28
N ASN A 235 -2.72 -5.90 23.47
CA ASN A 235 -1.52 -5.48 22.74
C ASN A 235 -1.09 -6.55 21.74
N ILE A 236 -0.35 -6.13 20.72
CA ILE A 236 0.36 -6.99 19.79
C ILE A 236 1.88 -6.82 19.96
N LEU A 237 2.62 -7.91 19.87
CA LEU A 237 4.08 -7.90 19.88
C LEU A 237 4.60 -7.58 18.47
N LEU A 238 5.44 -6.57 18.37
CA LEU A 238 6.06 -6.13 17.13
C LEU A 238 7.57 -6.00 17.31
N VAL A 239 8.27 -6.03 16.19
CA VAL A 239 9.69 -5.67 16.09
C VAL A 239 9.89 -4.46 15.18
N THR A 240 10.90 -3.66 15.47
CA THR A 240 11.39 -2.61 14.56
C THR A 240 12.51 -3.20 13.71
N ARG A 241 12.33 -3.23 12.39
CA ARG A 241 13.32 -3.79 11.46
C ARG A 241 14.62 -2.99 11.48
N LYS A 242 15.76 -3.66 11.64
CA LYS A 242 17.08 -3.01 11.70
C LYS A 242 17.68 -2.74 10.32
N ASN A 243 17.36 -3.58 9.35
CA ASN A 243 17.98 -3.63 8.03
C ASN A 243 16.94 -3.41 6.93
N ALA A 244 17.42 -3.01 5.75
CA ALA A 244 16.62 -3.01 4.52
C ALA A 244 16.18 -4.44 4.13
N PRO A 245 15.03 -4.59 3.44
CA PRO A 245 14.09 -3.53 3.13
C PRO A 245 13.20 -3.20 4.33
N GLY A 246 12.59 -2.02 4.33
CA GLY A 246 11.69 -1.56 5.38
C GLY A 246 12.40 -1.26 6.69
N LYS A 247 13.62 -0.72 6.63
CA LYS A 247 14.36 -0.31 7.82
C LYS A 247 13.53 0.68 8.65
N ASP A 248 13.56 0.50 9.97
CA ASP A 248 12.81 1.28 10.97
C ASP A 248 11.27 1.12 10.90
N LEU A 249 10.73 0.26 10.02
CA LEU A 249 9.32 -0.12 10.03
C LEU A 249 9.04 -1.20 11.07
N TYR A 250 7.78 -1.25 11.51
CA TYR A 250 7.24 -2.31 12.34
C TYR A 250 6.96 -3.56 11.51
N ALA A 251 7.28 -4.71 12.08
CA ALA A 251 6.96 -6.01 11.52
C ALA A 251 6.47 -6.96 12.62
N LEU A 252 5.68 -7.97 12.23
CA LEU A 252 5.53 -9.19 12.99
C LEU A 252 6.91 -9.87 13.12
N PRO A 253 7.22 -10.47 14.28
CA PRO A 253 8.42 -11.28 14.41
C PRO A 253 8.37 -12.48 13.47
N GLY A 254 9.39 -12.69 12.65
CA GLY A 254 9.36 -13.70 11.61
C GLY A 254 10.53 -13.66 10.64
N GLY A 255 10.68 -14.73 9.86
CA GLY A 255 11.85 -14.93 9.01
C GLY A 255 11.75 -16.14 8.10
N HIS A 256 12.85 -16.48 7.44
CA HIS A 256 12.93 -17.62 6.52
C HIS A 256 12.78 -18.94 7.26
N ILE A 257 12.15 -19.92 6.61
CA ILE A 257 12.13 -21.30 7.08
C ILE A 257 13.47 -21.96 6.73
N GLU A 258 14.15 -22.52 7.72
CA GLU A 258 15.44 -23.21 7.57
C GLU A 258 15.27 -24.67 7.13
N ARG A 259 16.40 -25.29 6.72
CA ARG A 259 16.47 -26.71 6.41
C ARG A 259 16.28 -27.50 7.72
N ASP A 260 15.38 -28.47 7.72
CA ASP A 260 15.08 -29.37 8.84
C ASP A 260 14.18 -28.81 9.95
N GLU A 261 13.38 -27.77 9.68
CA GLU A 261 12.30 -27.31 10.57
C GLU A 261 10.95 -27.19 9.85
N THR A 262 9.86 -27.28 10.62
CA THR A 262 8.50 -26.94 10.17
C THR A 262 8.28 -25.42 10.23
N SER A 263 7.26 -24.90 9.52
CA SER A 263 6.89 -23.49 9.60
C SER A 263 6.54 -23.01 11.01
N LEU A 264 5.92 -23.87 11.83
CA LEU A 264 5.64 -23.56 13.24
C LEU A 264 6.91 -23.49 14.09
N GLU A 265 7.88 -24.36 13.82
CA GLU A 265 9.19 -24.33 14.50
C GLU A 265 9.97 -23.08 14.10
N ALA A 266 9.97 -22.73 12.81
CA ALA A 266 10.53 -21.47 12.30
C ALA A 266 9.90 -20.25 12.98
N ALA A 267 8.57 -20.18 13.03
CA ALA A 267 7.87 -19.08 13.69
C ALA A 267 8.28 -18.95 15.17
N ILE A 268 8.29 -20.04 15.94
CA ILE A 268 8.67 -20.01 17.35
C ILE A 268 10.16 -19.67 17.53
N ARG A 269 11.04 -20.14 16.64
CA ARG A 269 12.48 -19.81 16.63
C ARG A 269 12.68 -18.31 16.43
N GLU A 270 12.11 -17.74 15.37
CA GLU A 270 12.20 -16.31 15.02
C GLU A 270 11.62 -15.44 16.12
N LEU A 271 10.42 -15.77 16.63
CA LEU A 271 9.81 -15.07 17.76
C LEU A 271 10.77 -14.95 18.95
N ARG A 272 11.45 -16.04 19.31
CA ARG A 272 12.38 -16.05 20.45
C ARG A 272 13.69 -15.32 20.13
N GLN A 273 14.19 -15.44 18.91
CA GLN A 273 15.43 -14.79 18.45
C GLN A 273 15.30 -13.27 18.42
N GLU A 274 14.24 -12.76 17.79
CA GLU A 274 14.04 -11.34 17.55
C GLU A 274 13.49 -10.58 18.76
N THR A 275 12.71 -11.24 19.62
CA THR A 275 12.04 -10.56 20.76
C THR A 275 12.61 -10.92 22.11
N LYS A 276 13.54 -11.90 22.17
CA LYS A 276 14.08 -12.46 23.42
C LYS A 276 13.00 -12.83 24.44
N LEU A 277 11.79 -13.19 23.98
CA LEU A 277 10.68 -13.62 24.81
C LEU A 277 11.10 -14.80 25.68
N ASN A 278 11.08 -14.60 27.00
CA ASN A 278 11.51 -15.61 27.97
C ASN A 278 10.40 -16.63 28.26
N MET A 279 10.01 -17.38 27.23
CA MET A 279 9.01 -18.44 27.31
C MET A 279 9.53 -19.72 26.62
N PRO A 280 9.38 -20.91 27.24
CA PRO A 280 9.73 -22.17 26.59
C PRO A 280 8.90 -22.41 25.33
N ALA A 281 9.51 -22.98 24.29
CA ALA A 281 8.86 -23.24 23.00
C ALA A 281 7.56 -24.05 23.14
N GLY A 282 7.54 -25.07 24.00
CA GLY A 282 6.33 -25.86 24.26
C GLY A 282 5.20 -25.06 24.92
N ALA A 283 5.52 -24.06 25.75
CA ALA A 283 4.54 -23.17 26.34
C ALA A 283 3.95 -22.20 25.31
N ILE A 284 4.77 -21.65 24.41
CA ILE A 284 4.30 -20.83 23.28
C ILE A 284 3.38 -21.67 22.38
N LYS A 285 3.82 -22.88 22.00
CA LYS A 285 3.04 -23.80 21.15
C LYS A 285 1.65 -24.09 21.74
N GLY A 286 1.55 -24.24 23.05
CA GLY A 286 0.28 -24.44 23.76
C GLY A 286 -0.67 -23.24 23.74
N ARG A 287 -0.24 -22.08 23.21
CA ARG A 287 -1.03 -20.84 23.07
C ARG A 287 -1.47 -20.54 21.64
N LEU A 288 -1.21 -21.45 20.70
CA LEU A 288 -1.64 -21.31 19.32
C LEU A 288 -3.17 -21.23 19.24
N LYS A 289 -3.69 -20.17 18.62
CA LYS A 289 -5.13 -19.93 18.43
C LYS A 289 -5.57 -20.16 16.99
N ASP A 290 -4.79 -19.65 16.05
CA ASP A 290 -5.08 -19.73 14.62
C ASP A 290 -3.77 -19.81 13.82
N ARG A 291 -3.86 -20.25 12.57
CA ARG A 291 -2.77 -20.16 11.59
C ARG A 291 -3.34 -19.93 10.19
N ARG A 292 -2.65 -19.15 9.37
CA ARG A 292 -3.07 -18.87 8.01
C ARG A 292 -1.89 -18.69 7.07
N ILE A 293 -2.07 -19.07 5.81
CA ILE A 293 -1.10 -18.83 4.75
C ILE A 293 -1.47 -17.50 4.07
N PHE A 294 -0.47 -16.66 3.85
CA PHE A 294 -0.58 -15.43 3.06
C PHE A 294 0.38 -15.54 1.86
N ASP A 295 -0.20 -15.62 0.68
CA ASP A 295 0.47 -16.01 -0.57
C ASP A 295 0.15 -15.06 -1.74
N HIS A 296 -0.38 -13.87 -1.45
CA HIS A 296 -0.65 -12.89 -2.50
C HIS A 296 0.64 -12.62 -3.29
N PRO A 297 0.69 -12.85 -4.62
CA PRO A 297 1.95 -12.88 -5.39
C PRO A 297 2.77 -11.59 -5.32
N LYS A 298 2.12 -10.46 -5.03
CA LYS A 298 2.74 -9.14 -4.93
C LYS A 298 2.87 -8.62 -3.49
N ARG A 299 2.77 -9.49 -2.47
CA ARG A 299 2.88 -9.08 -1.06
C ARG A 299 4.27 -8.53 -0.72
N SER A 300 5.31 -9.12 -1.32
CA SER A 300 6.69 -8.66 -1.17
C SER A 300 7.20 -8.08 -2.48
N ALA A 301 7.98 -7.00 -2.39
CA ALA A 301 8.68 -6.44 -3.55
C ALA A 301 9.95 -7.21 -3.91
N ARG A 302 10.45 -8.06 -3.00
CA ARG A 302 11.74 -8.78 -3.14
C ARG A 302 11.66 -9.98 -4.07
N ALA A 303 10.58 -10.76 -4.01
CA ALA A 303 10.38 -11.98 -4.77
C ALA A 303 8.94 -12.49 -4.60
N TRP A 304 8.61 -13.62 -5.21
CA TRP A 304 7.43 -14.40 -4.82
C TRP A 304 7.63 -14.97 -3.42
N VAL A 305 7.14 -14.26 -2.40
CA VAL A 305 7.26 -14.64 -0.99
C VAL A 305 5.91 -15.14 -0.49
N ARG A 306 5.90 -16.32 0.13
CA ARG A 306 4.76 -16.88 0.87
C ARG A 306 5.11 -16.93 2.35
N THR A 307 4.18 -16.52 3.22
CA THR A 307 4.34 -16.67 4.67
C THR A 307 3.24 -17.53 5.27
N GLU A 308 3.58 -18.41 6.21
CA GLU A 308 2.61 -19.02 7.14
C GLU A 308 2.68 -18.28 8.47
N VAL A 309 1.55 -17.71 8.88
CA VAL A 309 1.47 -16.87 10.08
C VAL A 309 0.73 -17.61 11.16
N PHE A 310 1.28 -17.56 12.38
CA PHE A 310 0.73 -18.22 13.56
C PHE A 310 0.26 -17.18 14.58
N HIS A 311 -0.99 -17.28 15.01
CA HIS A 311 -1.53 -16.43 16.07
C HIS A 311 -1.39 -17.11 17.43
N PHE A 312 -0.59 -16.52 18.32
CA PHE A 312 -0.43 -16.94 19.71
C PHE A 312 -1.09 -15.95 20.66
N ASP A 313 -1.84 -16.45 21.62
CA ASP A 313 -2.48 -15.65 22.65
C ASP A 313 -1.90 -15.94 24.04
N LEU A 314 -1.12 -14.98 24.54
CA LEU A 314 -0.39 -15.08 25.80
C LEU A 314 -1.20 -14.55 27.00
N GLU A 315 -2.52 -14.39 26.87
CA GLU A 315 -3.41 -13.96 27.96
C GLU A 315 -3.25 -14.78 29.25
N GLY A 316 -3.65 -14.16 30.36
CA GLY A 316 -3.67 -14.78 31.70
C GLY A 316 -2.64 -14.23 32.69
N ARG A 317 -1.96 -13.12 32.37
CA ARG A 317 -1.05 -12.42 33.29
C ARG A 317 -1.35 -10.92 33.33
N ALA A 318 -1.19 -10.29 34.49
CA ALA A 318 -1.53 -8.88 34.70
C ALA A 318 -0.63 -7.89 33.92
N LYS A 319 0.62 -8.28 33.62
CA LYS A 319 1.56 -7.47 32.82
C LYS A 319 1.99 -8.24 31.58
N PRO A 320 2.20 -7.57 30.44
CA PRO A 320 2.79 -8.21 29.27
C PRO A 320 4.16 -8.82 29.58
N GLU A 321 4.51 -9.85 28.83
CA GLU A 321 5.81 -10.50 28.93
C GLU A 321 6.94 -9.53 28.57
N LYS A 322 8.10 -9.67 29.23
CA LYS A 322 9.27 -8.85 28.92
C LYS A 322 9.86 -9.27 27.58
N VAL A 323 10.12 -8.29 26.73
CA VAL A 323 10.72 -8.47 25.41
C VAL A 323 11.87 -7.48 25.20
N LYS A 324 12.78 -7.82 24.30
CA LYS A 324 13.91 -6.99 23.86
C LYS A 324 14.29 -7.38 22.44
N GLY A 325 14.64 -6.38 21.60
CA GLY A 325 15.17 -6.64 20.26
C GLY A 325 16.41 -7.54 20.28
N GLY A 326 16.48 -8.47 19.33
CA GLY A 326 17.59 -9.36 19.06
C GLY A 326 17.80 -9.58 17.56
N ASP A 327 18.99 -10.06 17.17
CA ASP A 327 19.38 -10.33 15.78
C ASP A 327 19.07 -9.16 14.83
N ASP A 328 18.10 -9.33 13.92
CA ASP A 328 17.70 -8.35 12.91
C ASP A 328 16.60 -7.37 13.39
N ALA A 329 16.12 -7.54 14.63
CA ALA A 329 15.24 -6.58 15.30
C ALA A 329 16.04 -5.54 16.08
N LYS A 330 15.87 -4.26 15.70
CA LYS A 330 16.41 -3.11 16.45
C LYS A 330 15.79 -3.03 17.84
N GLU A 331 14.49 -3.32 17.92
CA GLU A 331 13.68 -3.28 19.13
C GLU A 331 12.55 -4.30 19.03
N ALA A 332 12.07 -4.80 20.16
CA ALA A 332 10.83 -5.57 20.28
C ALA A 332 9.97 -4.96 21.38
N PHE A 333 8.68 -4.75 21.11
CA PHE A 333 7.79 -4.01 21.99
C PHE A 333 6.33 -4.43 21.83
N TRP A 334 5.54 -4.21 22.88
CA TRP A 334 4.09 -4.38 22.86
C TRP A 334 3.43 -3.08 22.44
N LYS A 335 2.60 -3.12 21.39
CA LYS A 335 1.80 -1.97 20.94
C LYS A 335 0.31 -2.23 21.14
N PRO A 336 -0.46 -1.28 21.69
CA PRO A 336 -1.91 -1.41 21.76
C PRO A 336 -2.51 -1.60 20.37
N ILE A 337 -3.41 -2.59 20.23
CA ILE A 337 -4.03 -2.92 18.94
C ILE A 337 -4.84 -1.74 18.36
N ASN A 338 -5.40 -0.91 19.22
CA ASN A 338 -6.17 0.28 18.84
C ASN A 338 -5.32 1.49 18.44
N GLU A 339 -3.99 1.39 18.53
CA GLU A 339 -3.05 2.44 18.12
C GLU A 339 -2.29 2.07 16.83
N LEU A 340 -2.65 0.97 16.18
CA LEU A 340 -1.99 0.55 14.95
C LEU A 340 -2.44 1.42 13.77
N THR A 341 -1.47 1.92 13.02
CA THR A 341 -1.69 2.63 11.77
C THR A 341 -0.88 1.97 10.64
N PRO A 342 -1.41 1.89 9.41
CA PRO A 342 -0.78 1.13 8.33
C PRO A 342 0.55 1.73 7.81
N ASP A 343 0.83 3.00 8.09
CA ASP A 343 1.95 3.77 7.54
C ASP A 343 3.32 3.39 8.13
N MET A 344 3.33 2.61 9.21
CA MET A 344 4.54 2.15 9.87
C MET A 344 4.82 0.66 9.67
N PHE A 345 4.02 -0.07 8.90
CA PHE A 345 4.17 -1.52 8.77
C PHE A 345 4.91 -1.94 7.50
N PHE A 346 5.84 -2.88 7.67
CA PHE A 346 6.53 -3.53 6.58
C PHE A 346 5.58 -4.41 5.75
N GLU A 347 5.68 -4.29 4.42
CA GLU A 347 4.90 -5.05 3.44
C GLU A 347 3.38 -5.05 3.77
N ASP A 348 2.81 -6.23 3.99
CA ASP A 348 1.40 -6.49 4.26
C ASP A 348 1.14 -6.86 5.72
N HIS A 349 2.09 -6.61 6.63
CA HIS A 349 1.99 -7.07 8.02
C HIS A 349 0.78 -6.45 8.74
N PHE A 350 0.41 -5.21 8.39
CA PHE A 350 -0.82 -4.60 8.87
C PHE A 350 -2.08 -5.35 8.38
N ASP A 351 -2.12 -5.73 7.09
CA ASP A 351 -3.23 -6.50 6.51
C ASP A 351 -3.34 -7.89 7.14
N ILE A 352 -2.21 -8.54 7.43
CA ILE A 352 -2.15 -9.82 8.15
C ILE A 352 -2.78 -9.68 9.53
N ILE A 353 -2.41 -8.62 10.28
CA ILE A 353 -2.97 -8.34 11.61
C ILE A 353 -4.48 -8.14 11.52
N GLN A 354 -4.96 -7.32 10.57
CA GLN A 354 -6.39 -7.11 10.36
C GLN A 354 -7.14 -8.41 10.01
N SER A 355 -6.51 -9.30 9.25
CA SER A 355 -7.09 -10.56 8.79
C SER A 355 -7.18 -11.62 9.90
N MET A 356 -6.26 -11.60 10.87
CA MET A 356 -6.14 -12.64 11.90
C MET A 356 -6.63 -12.21 13.28
N VAL A 357 -6.57 -10.92 13.61
CA VAL A 357 -6.95 -10.41 14.94
C VAL A 357 -8.35 -9.80 14.85
N PRO A 358 -9.36 -10.41 15.50
CA PRO A 358 -10.70 -9.81 15.56
C PRO A 358 -10.66 -8.43 16.22
N ASN A 359 -11.47 -7.50 15.71
CA ASN A 359 -11.67 -6.18 16.30
C ASN A 359 -10.43 -5.26 16.34
N VAL A 360 -9.45 -5.42 15.44
CA VAL A 360 -8.47 -4.34 15.18
C VAL A 360 -9.28 -3.12 14.71
N PRO A 361 -9.40 -2.04 15.51
CA PRO A 361 -10.31 -0.97 15.17
C PRO A 361 -9.65 -0.12 14.09
N PHE A 362 -9.88 -0.48 12.83
CA PHE A 362 -9.51 0.33 11.70
C PHE A 362 -10.75 1.02 11.13
N ALA A 363 -11.02 2.22 11.64
CA ALA A 363 -12.08 3.06 11.11
C ALA A 363 -11.51 3.88 9.95
N TYR A 364 -11.69 3.41 8.71
CA TYR A 364 -11.34 4.17 7.51
C TYR A 364 -11.98 5.58 7.50
N SER A 365 -13.18 5.72 8.09
CA SER A 365 -13.82 7.02 8.32
C SER A 365 -12.98 7.99 9.15
N SER A 366 -12.26 7.51 10.18
CA SER A 366 -11.35 8.35 10.98
C SER A 366 -10.18 8.87 10.15
N ILE A 367 -9.65 8.06 9.24
CA ILE A 367 -8.61 8.47 8.30
C ILE A 367 -9.13 9.56 7.37
N LEU A 368 -10.31 9.35 6.79
CA LEU A 368 -10.92 10.34 5.90
C LEU A 368 -11.13 11.69 6.61
N MET A 369 -11.64 11.67 7.85
CA MET A 369 -11.84 12.89 8.64
C MET A 369 -10.53 13.62 8.92
N SER A 370 -9.44 12.89 9.21
CA SER A 370 -8.12 13.49 9.42
C SER A 370 -7.47 14.06 8.15
N ALA A 371 -7.92 13.64 6.96
CA ALA A 371 -7.34 14.04 5.68
C ALA A 371 -8.02 15.28 5.06
N ILE A 372 -9.24 15.61 5.52
CA ILE A 372 -10.00 16.79 5.12
C ILE A 372 -9.47 18.06 5.85
N HIS A 373 -8.72 17.89 6.93
CA HIS A 373 -8.08 18.96 7.71
C HIS A 373 -6.56 18.92 7.49
#